data_AF-A0A1H7XUK7-F1
#
_entry.id   AF-A0A1H7XUK7-F1
#
_cell.length_a   1.000
_cell.length_b   1.000
_cell.length_c   1.000
_cell.angle_alpha   90.00
_cell.angle_beta   90.00
_cell.angle_gamma   90.00
#
_symmetry.space_group_name_H-M   'P 1'
#
loop_
_entity.id
_entity.type
_entity.pdbx_description
1 polymer ?
#
loop_
_entity_poly.entity_id
_entity_poly.type
_entity_poly.pdbx_seq_one_letter_code
_entity_poly.pdbx_strand_id
1 'polypeptide(L)' 'MSVVRLPGGVLRVPTVDVLDDGTTVHGTRDVPPGAPDYERWLPHAVPEEQAWHDGDHDEEILDRWGPAESA' A
#
# COMPACT_ATOMS: atom_id res chain seq x y z
N MET A 1 1.39 1.65 7.38
CA MET A 1 0.46 1.15 6.35
C MET A 1 -0.62 2.21 6.16
N SER A 2 -0.62 2.89 5.02
CA SER A 2 -1.45 4.07 4.77
C SER A 2 -2.66 3.67 3.93
N VAL A 3 -3.84 4.24 4.20
CA VAL A 3 -4.97 4.12 3.28
C VAL A 3 -4.74 5.09 2.13
N VAL A 4 -4.93 4.65 0.89
CA VAL A 4 -4.69 5.50 -0.28
C VAL A 4 -6.02 5.87 -0.92
N ARG A 5 -6.25 7.16 -1.16
CA ARG A 5 -7.40 7.67 -1.92
C ARG A 5 -7.04 7.73 -3.40
N LEU A 6 -7.68 6.86 -4.18
CA LEU A 6 -7.50 6.75 -5.62
C LEU A 6 -8.32 7.81 -6.39
N PRO A 7 -7.99 8.08 -7.66
CA PRO A 7 -8.85 8.80 -8.58
C PRO A 7 -10.27 8.20 -8.59
N GLY A 8 -11.30 9.06 -8.55
CA GLY A 8 -12.69 8.62 -8.40
C GLY A 8 -13.14 8.39 -6.94
N GLY A 9 -12.26 8.64 -5.96
CA GLY A 9 -12.61 8.68 -4.55
C GLY A 9 -12.66 7.32 -3.86
N VAL A 10 -12.28 6.23 -4.52
CA VAL A 10 -12.13 4.91 -3.90
C VAL A 10 -11.00 4.93 -2.89
N LEU A 11 -11.17 4.26 -1.74
CA LEU A 11 -10.13 4.06 -0.75
C LEU A 11 -9.51 2.68 -0.91
N ARG A 12 -8.21 2.61 -1.18
CA ARG A 12 -7.43 1.38 -1.15
C ARG A 12 -6.89 1.18 0.25
N VAL A 13 -7.48 0.21 0.96
CA VAL A 13 -7.19 -0.08 2.36
C VAL A 13 -6.28 -1.31 2.43
N PRO A 14 -5.14 -1.24 3.13
CA PRO A 14 -4.28 -2.40 3.29
C PRO A 14 -4.95 -3.50 4.13
N THR A 15 -4.66 -4.75 3.78
CA THR A 15 -5.14 -5.94 4.49
C THR A 15 -3.97 -6.85 4.84
N VAL A 16 -4.13 -7.62 5.90
CA VAL A 16 -3.19 -8.64 6.32
C VAL A 16 -4.00 -9.90 6.58
N ASP A 17 -3.63 -10.98 5.90
CA ASP A 17 -4.22 -12.30 6.07
C ASP A 17 -3.15 -13.27 6.57
N VAL A 18 -3.49 -14.14 7.50
CA VAL A 18 -2.57 -15.15 8.03
C VAL A 18 -3.13 -16.51 7.68
N LEU A 19 -2.39 -17.23 6.82
CA LEU A 19 -2.77 -18.56 6.35
C LEU A 19 -2.59 -19.61 7.45
N ASP A 20 -3.19 -20.79 7.27
CA ASP A 20 -3.14 -21.90 8.23
C ASP A 20 -1.71 -22.39 8.55
N ASP A 21 -0.78 -22.23 7.60
CA ASP A 21 0.64 -22.57 7.78
C ASP A 21 1.47 -21.47 8.47
N GLY A 22 0.82 -20.37 8.88
CA GLY A 22 1.45 -19.23 9.52
C GLY A 22 2.03 -18.20 8.54
N THR A 23 1.91 -18.43 7.24
CA THR A 23 2.33 -17.46 6.21
C THR A 23 1.47 -16.20 6.29
N THR A 24 2.11 -15.04 6.38
CA THR A 24 1.44 -13.73 6.37
C THR A 24 1.39 -13.15 4.96
N VAL A 25 0.19 -12.84 4.47
CA VAL A 25 -0.07 -12.25 3.16
C VAL A 25 -0.51 -10.80 3.34
N HIS A 26 0.28 -9.89 2.77
CA HIS A 26 -0.07 -8.47 2.71
C HIS A 26 -0.81 -8.17 1.41
N GLY A 27 -1.98 -7.56 1.52
CA GLY A 27 -2.83 -7.24 0.38
C GLY A 27 -3.45 -5.86 0.49
N THR A 28 -4.36 -5.56 -0.43
CA THR A 28 -5.19 -4.36 -0.37
C THR A 28 -6.63 -4.71 -0.78
N ARG A 29 -7.59 -3.98 -0.23
CA ARG A 29 -9.00 -4.02 -0.63
C ARG A 29 -9.48 -2.63 -1.03
N ASP A 30 -10.33 -2.57 -2.05
CA ASP A 30 -10.92 -1.32 -2.52
C ASP A 30 -12.26 -1.08 -1.84
N VAL A 31 -12.45 0.12 -1.31
CA VAL A 31 -13.66 0.57 -0.61
C VAL A 31 -14.24 1.77 -1.36
N PRO A 32 -15.33 1.57 -2.13
CA PRO A 32 -15.94 2.65 -2.90
C PRO A 32 -16.75 3.61 -1.99
N PRO A 33 -16.99 4.86 -2.43
CA PRO A 33 -17.89 5.77 -1.74
C PRO A 33 -19.26 5.14 -1.51
N GLY A 34 -19.79 5.28 -0.28
CA GLY A 34 -21.06 4.68 0.11
C GLY A 34 -20.98 3.22 0.61
N ALA A 35 -19.80 2.59 0.57
CA ALA A 35 -19.60 1.32 1.28
C ALA A 35 -19.69 1.53 2.81
N PRO A 36 -20.14 0.52 3.58
CA PRO A 36 -20.33 0.65 5.03
C PRO A 36 -19.09 1.11 5.80
N ASP A 37 -17.92 0.70 5.32
CA ASP A 37 -16.63 1.02 5.94
C ASP A 37 -16.00 2.32 5.40
N TYR A 38 -16.59 2.98 4.40
CA TYR A 38 -15.93 4.09 3.71
C TYR A 38 -15.57 5.24 4.66
N GLU A 39 -16.55 5.71 5.44
CA GLU A 39 -16.39 6.79 6.41
C GLU A 39 -15.41 6.44 7.53
N ARG A 40 -15.26 5.15 7.85
CA ARG A 40 -14.29 4.68 8.83
C ARG A 40 -12.86 4.87 8.33
N TRP A 41 -12.59 4.64 7.05
CA TRP A 41 -11.25 4.69 6.49
C TRP A 41 -10.86 6.05 5.94
N LEU A 42 -11.83 6.89 5.58
CA LEU A 42 -11.62 8.20 4.99
C LEU A 42 -10.66 9.12 5.79
N PRO A 43 -10.71 9.20 7.14
CA PRO A 43 -9.80 10.05 7.91
C PRO A 43 -8.33 9.62 7.84
N HIS A 44 -8.06 8.37 7.45
CA HIS A 44 -6.73 7.81 7.35
C HIS A 44 -6.19 7.84 5.91
N ALA A 45 -7.00 8.34 4.97
CA ALA A 45 -6.68 8.31 3.56
C ALA A 45 -5.73 9.45 3.16
N VAL A 46 -4.61 9.09 2.56
CA VAL A 46 -3.72 10.03 1.87
C VAL A 46 -4.00 10.00 0.36
N PRO A 47 -3.89 11.13 -0.36
CA PRO A 47 -3.94 11.14 -1.81
C PRO A 47 -2.91 10.19 -2.42
N GLU A 48 -3.27 9.53 -3.53
CA GLU A 48 -2.36 8.63 -4.26
C GLU A 48 -1.00 9.26 -4.50
N GLU A 49 -0.94 10.49 -5.02
CA GLU A 49 0.32 11.21 -5.28
C GLU A 49 1.25 11.26 -4.07
N GLN A 50 0.71 11.40 -2.86
CA GLN A 50 1.53 11.43 -1.63
C GLN A 50 1.98 10.05 -1.16
N ALA A 51 1.29 8.98 -1.56
CA ALA A 51 1.60 7.62 -1.14
C ALA A 51 2.84 7.03 -1.83
N TRP A 52 3.23 7.56 -3.00
CA TRP A 52 4.36 7.06 -3.80
C TRP A 52 5.68 7.83 -3.58
N HIS A 53 5.71 8.83 -2.69
CA HIS A 53 6.87 9.70 -2.52
C HIS A 53 7.91 9.23 -1.50
N ASP A 54 7.93 7.96 -1.11
CA ASP A 54 9.02 7.36 -0.32
C ASP A 54 10.21 6.96 -1.22
N GLY A 55 10.65 7.88 -2.08
CA GLY A 55 11.76 7.63 -3.03
C GLY A 55 13.13 7.46 -2.36
N ASP A 56 13.24 7.87 -1.11
CA ASP A 56 14.47 7.77 -0.30
C ASP A 56 14.85 6.28 -0.06
N HIS A 57 13.86 5.39 0.01
CA HIS A 57 14.10 3.96 0.24
C HIS A 57 14.52 3.22 -1.03
N ASP A 58 14.07 3.66 -2.21
CA ASP A 58 14.44 3.04 -3.48
C ASP A 58 15.92 3.25 -3.80
N GLU A 59 16.46 4.44 -3.54
CA GLU A 59 17.90 4.71 -3.71
C GLU A 59 18.75 3.90 -2.72
N GLU A 60 18.31 3.75 -1.46
CA GLU A 60 18.96 2.87 -0.47
C GLU A 60 18.94 1.40 -0.91
N ILE A 61 17.81 0.92 -1.44
CA ILE A 61 17.67 -0.45 -1.95
C ILE A 61 18.62 -0.65 -3.15
N LEU A 62 18.62 0.27 -4.11
CA LEU A 62 19.48 0.16 -5.29
C LEU A 62 20.97 0.21 -4.93
N ASP A 63 21.37 1.04 -3.97
CA ASP A 63 22.74 1.09 -3.44
C ASP A 63 23.11 -0.21 -2.72
N ARG A 64 22.21 -0.73 -1.86
CA ARG A 64 22.42 -1.98 -1.13
C ARG A 64 22.58 -3.18 -2.05
N TRP A 65 21.79 -3.26 -3.11
CA TRP A 65 21.75 -4.45 -3.97
C TRP A 65 22.71 -4.38 -5.16
N GLY A 66 23.15 -3.18 -5.56
CA GLY A 66 24.09 -2.98 -6.67
C GLY A 66 23.66 -3.64 -7.99
N PRO A 67 24.37 -3.40 -9.10
CA PRO A 67 24.21 -4.27 -10.26
C PRO A 67 24.75 -5.65 -9.88
N ALA A 68 23.87 -6.63 -9.71
CA ALA A 68 24.31 -8.02 -9.73
C ALA A 68 25.00 -8.25 -11.08
N GLU A 69 26.32 -8.49 -11.06
CA GLU A 69 27.03 -8.97 -12.24
C GLU A 69 26.40 -10.32 -12.62
N SER A 70 25.53 -10.30 -13.63
CA SER A 70 25.07 -11.52 -14.30
C SER A 70 26.30 -12.20 -14.91
N ALA A 71 26.79 -13.24 -14.26
CA ALA A 71 27.87 -14.12 -14.72
C ALA A 71 27.38 -15.13 -15.76
#